data_AF-A0A2D5UZS9-F1
#
_entry.id   AF-A0A2D5UZS9-F1
#
_cell.length_a   1.000
_cell.length_b   1.000
_cell.length_c   1.000
_cell.angle_alpha   90.00
_cell.angle_beta   90.00
_cell.angle_gamma   90.00
#
_symmetry.space_group_name_H-M   'P 1'
#
loop_
_entity.id
_entity.type
_entity.pdbx_description
1 polymer ?
#
loop_
_entity_poly.entity_id
_entity_poly.type
_entity_poly.pdbx_seq_one_letter_code
_entity_poly.pdbx_strand_id
1 'polypeptide(L)'
;MLLKLFQKRLLWHKKFIQALVAGLGLALTTFFFNFSLPEIILFSSVGGSAIILAHEDAHHLTKLHTILYSYFLAAASAVFITMIKNQIGFSYELGLFLTVFLSSFLTLFFNVVHPPAISAAFSFFYFDMGAADLGFLFLFVAIIFIIIRFATYLFHHKLNMETFYEEFINTLR
;
A
#
# COMPACT_ATOMS: atom_id res chain seq x y z
N MET A 1 -25.51 21.95 -19.80
CA MET A 1 -24.57 22.34 -18.72
C MET A 1 -25.00 21.80 -17.35
N LEU A 2 -26.26 21.95 -16.95
CA LEU A 2 -26.81 21.41 -15.69
C LEU A 2 -26.75 19.88 -15.57
N LEU A 3 -26.98 19.12 -16.66
CA LEU A 3 -26.84 17.65 -16.64
C LEU A 3 -25.40 17.18 -16.32
N LYS A 4 -24.38 17.90 -16.82
CA LYS A 4 -22.96 17.63 -16.49
C LYS A 4 -22.65 17.92 -15.01
N LEU A 5 -23.33 18.90 -14.39
CA LEU A 5 -23.18 19.19 -12.96
C LEU A 5 -23.83 18.11 -12.09
N PHE A 6 -25.00 17.58 -12.49
CA PHE A 6 -25.63 16.45 -11.78
C PHE A 6 -24.84 15.14 -11.90
N GLN A 7 -24.28 14.84 -13.08
CA GLN A 7 -23.35 13.71 -13.24
C GLN A 7 -22.09 13.88 -12.37
N LYS A 8 -21.54 15.09 -12.26
CA LYS A 8 -20.41 15.38 -11.36
C LYS A 8 -20.76 15.24 -9.87
N ARG A 9 -21.99 15.58 -9.44
CA ARG A 9 -22.44 15.38 -8.05
C ARG A 9 -22.54 13.90 -7.67
N LEU A 10 -23.00 13.04 -8.59
CA LEU A 10 -23.10 11.59 -8.33
C LEU A 10 -21.72 10.92 -8.20
N LEU A 11 -20.72 11.43 -8.93
CA LEU A 11 -19.33 10.93 -8.86
C LEU A 11 -18.67 11.19 -7.50
N TRP A 12 -19.00 12.31 -6.84
CA TRP A 12 -18.47 12.63 -5.52
C TRP A 12 -18.92 11.63 -4.46
N HIS A 13 -20.18 11.17 -4.49
CA HIS A 13 -20.67 10.19 -3.51
C HIS A 13 -19.96 8.84 -3.62
N LYS A 14 -19.70 8.34 -4.84
CA LYS A 14 -18.96 7.08 -5.03
C LYS A 14 -17.51 7.17 -4.52
N LYS A 15 -16.80 8.25 -4.87
CA LYS A 15 -15.42 8.49 -4.44
C LYS A 15 -15.32 8.76 -2.92
N PHE A 16 -16.32 9.45 -2.35
CA PHE A 16 -16.41 9.73 -0.92
C PHE A 16 -16.61 8.45 -0.09
N ILE A 17 -17.50 7.54 -0.52
CA ILE A 17 -17.75 6.29 0.20
C ILE A 17 -16.48 5.42 0.27
N GLN A 18 -15.71 5.33 -0.80
CA GLN A 18 -14.45 4.57 -0.80
C GLN A 18 -13.42 5.15 0.18
N ALA A 19 -13.23 6.48 0.15
CA ALA A 19 -12.35 7.17 1.08
C ALA A 19 -12.82 7.06 2.53
N LEU A 20 -14.13 7.13 2.76
CA LEU A 20 -14.74 7.00 4.09
C LEU A 20 -14.60 5.57 4.63
N VAL A 21 -14.80 4.54 3.80
CA VAL A 21 -14.61 3.13 4.19
C VAL A 21 -13.15 2.84 4.52
N ALA A 22 -12.21 3.33 3.71
CA ALA A 22 -10.78 3.19 4.00
C ALA A 22 -10.39 3.92 5.30
N GLY A 23 -10.88 5.15 5.50
CA GLY A 23 -10.63 5.93 6.71
C GLY A 23 -11.26 5.34 7.97
N LEU A 24 -12.49 4.83 7.89
CA LEU A 24 -13.14 4.13 9.00
C LEU A 24 -12.46 2.81 9.31
N GLY A 25 -12.04 2.05 8.29
CA GLY A 25 -11.29 0.82 8.49
C GLY A 25 -10.00 1.07 9.28
N LEU A 26 -9.26 2.12 8.91
CA LEU A 26 -8.06 2.57 9.61
C LEU A 26 -8.36 3.03 11.05
N ALA A 27 -9.40 3.84 11.24
CA ALA A 27 -9.77 4.34 12.56
C ALA A 27 -10.25 3.23 13.50
N LEU A 28 -10.95 2.22 12.97
CA LEU A 28 -11.39 1.06 13.74
C LEU A 28 -10.20 0.16 14.10
N THR A 29 -9.27 -0.09 13.17
CA THR A 29 -8.08 -0.89 13.49
C THR A 29 -7.21 -0.18 14.52
N THR A 30 -7.01 1.13 14.43
CA THR A 30 -6.28 1.88 15.47
C THR A 30 -6.99 1.88 16.82
N PHE A 31 -8.32 1.97 16.84
CA PHE A 31 -9.12 1.94 18.06
C PHE A 31 -9.05 0.59 18.79
N PHE A 32 -9.07 -0.53 18.07
CA PHE A 32 -9.09 -1.87 18.68
C PHE A 32 -7.72 -2.42 19.06
N PHE A 33 -6.64 -1.99 18.39
CA PHE A 33 -5.34 -2.65 18.51
C PHE A 33 -4.28 -1.86 19.31
N ASN A 34 -4.63 -0.74 19.96
CA ASN A 34 -3.70 0.09 20.74
C ASN A 34 -2.37 0.33 20.00
N PHE A 35 -2.50 0.73 18.74
CA PHE A 35 -1.36 0.80 17.86
C PHE A 35 -0.33 1.85 18.28
N SER A 36 0.95 1.49 18.14
CA SER A 36 2.07 2.41 18.26
C SER A 36 2.08 3.41 17.08
N LEU A 37 2.72 4.57 17.26
CA LEU A 37 2.92 5.55 16.17
C LEU A 37 3.48 4.91 14.87
N PRO A 38 4.45 3.97 14.90
CA PRO A 38 4.87 3.20 13.73
C PRO A 38 3.74 2.54 12.96
N GLU A 39 2.88 1.86 13.69
CA GLU A 39 1.77 1.12 13.13
C GLU A 39 0.76 2.10 12.53
N ILE A 40 0.50 3.25 13.15
CA ILE A 40 -0.39 4.29 12.60
C ILE A 40 0.12 4.82 11.25
N ILE A 41 1.41 5.18 11.15
CA ILE A 41 1.98 5.72 9.91
C ILE A 41 1.96 4.65 8.81
N LEU A 42 2.29 3.42 9.16
CA LEU A 42 2.20 2.32 8.23
C LEU A 42 0.77 2.05 7.76
N PHE A 43 -0.18 1.95 8.69
CA PHE A 43 -1.58 1.70 8.35
C PHE A 43 -2.20 2.87 7.57
N SER A 44 -1.74 4.11 7.78
CA SER A 44 -2.12 5.23 6.93
C SER A 44 -1.64 5.06 5.48
N SER A 45 -0.43 4.50 5.29
CA SER A 45 0.10 4.17 3.97
C SER A 45 -0.68 3.00 3.34
N VAL A 46 -1.06 1.99 4.12
CA VAL A 46 -1.94 0.89 3.67
C VAL A 46 -3.34 1.41 3.30
N GLY A 47 -3.90 2.33 4.09
CA GLY A 47 -5.16 3.00 3.79
C GLY A 47 -5.09 3.83 2.50
N GLY A 48 -4.00 4.57 2.28
CA GLY A 48 -3.73 5.26 1.02
C GLY A 48 -3.70 4.30 -0.17
N SER A 49 -3.06 3.14 0.00
CA SER A 49 -3.04 2.07 -1.02
C SER A 49 -4.43 1.51 -1.31
N ALA A 50 -5.24 1.28 -0.27
CA ALA A 50 -6.61 0.80 -0.40
C ALA A 50 -7.49 1.79 -1.18
N ILE A 51 -7.33 3.09 -0.94
CA ILE A 51 -8.04 4.14 -1.69
C ILE A 51 -7.62 4.12 -3.16
N ILE A 52 -6.31 4.01 -3.42
CA ILE A 52 -5.76 3.91 -4.77
C ILE A 52 -6.30 2.67 -5.49
N LEU A 53 -6.32 1.51 -4.82
CA LEU A 53 -6.86 0.23 -5.32
C LEU A 53 -8.35 0.27 -5.63
N ALA A 54 -9.12 0.98 -4.81
CA ALA A 54 -10.57 1.14 -4.98
C ALA A 54 -10.92 2.12 -6.11
N HIS A 55 -9.97 2.90 -6.62
CA HIS A 55 -10.24 3.91 -7.63
C HIS A 55 -10.40 3.30 -9.03
N GLU A 56 -11.61 3.42 -9.60
CA GLU A 56 -11.98 2.86 -10.91
C GLU A 56 -11.05 3.32 -12.05
N ASP A 57 -10.67 4.60 -12.06
CA ASP A 57 -9.82 5.17 -13.12
C ASP A 57 -8.35 4.76 -12.98
N ALA A 58 -7.94 4.24 -11.82
CA ALA A 58 -6.56 3.85 -11.54
C ALA A 58 -6.28 2.38 -11.88
N HIS A 59 -7.27 1.63 -12.38
CA HIS A 59 -7.19 0.17 -12.57
C HIS A 59 -5.99 -0.32 -13.40
N HIS A 60 -5.49 0.53 -14.32
CA HIS A 60 -4.32 0.26 -15.14
C HIS A 60 -2.98 0.52 -14.41
N LEU A 61 -2.97 1.44 -13.45
CA LEU A 61 -1.83 1.81 -12.59
C LEU A 61 -1.78 1.00 -11.29
N THR A 62 -2.88 0.33 -10.92
CA THR A 62 -3.06 -0.28 -9.59
C THR A 62 -3.35 -1.77 -9.68
N LYS A 63 -2.54 -2.50 -10.44
CA LYS A 63 -2.61 -3.96 -10.45
C LYS A 63 -2.09 -4.48 -9.11
N LEU A 64 -2.73 -5.52 -8.58
CA LEU A 64 -2.39 -6.13 -7.30
C LEU A 64 -0.91 -6.52 -7.25
N HIS A 65 -0.38 -7.14 -8.31
CA HIS A 65 1.04 -7.48 -8.41
C HIS A 65 1.93 -6.24 -8.22
N THR A 66 1.65 -5.13 -8.89
CA THR A 66 2.46 -3.90 -8.81
C THR A 66 2.58 -3.44 -7.36
N ILE A 67 1.47 -3.47 -6.62
CA ILE A 67 1.43 -3.05 -5.22
C ILE A 67 2.20 -4.02 -4.33
N LEU A 68 1.95 -5.34 -4.45
CA LEU A 68 2.64 -6.33 -3.63
C LEU A 68 4.15 -6.35 -3.88
N TYR A 69 4.58 -6.30 -5.15
CA TYR A 69 6.00 -6.22 -5.50
C TYR A 69 6.62 -4.93 -4.99
N SER A 70 5.91 -3.80 -5.06
CA SER A 70 6.41 -2.55 -4.51
C SER A 70 6.63 -2.63 -3.00
N TYR A 71 5.65 -3.16 -2.26
CA TYR A 71 5.77 -3.36 -0.81
C TYR A 71 6.89 -4.35 -0.46
N PHE A 72 7.06 -5.41 -1.25
CA PHE A 72 8.14 -6.36 -1.07
C PHE A 72 9.52 -5.71 -1.25
N LEU A 73 9.72 -4.98 -2.35
CA LEU A 73 10.98 -4.27 -2.62
C LEU A 73 11.26 -3.18 -1.57
N ALA A 74 10.22 -2.47 -1.13
CA ALA A 74 10.32 -1.46 -0.09
C ALA A 74 10.72 -2.08 1.26
N ALA A 75 10.09 -3.19 1.66
CA ALA A 75 10.44 -3.95 2.85
C ALA A 75 11.88 -4.49 2.78
N ALA A 76 12.26 -5.11 1.66
CA ALA A 76 13.61 -5.62 1.45
C ALA A 76 14.66 -4.51 1.53
N SER A 77 14.37 -3.33 0.98
CA SER A 77 15.24 -2.15 1.06
C SER A 77 15.45 -1.72 2.51
N ALA A 78 14.35 -1.61 3.29
CA ALA A 78 14.43 -1.22 4.69
C ALA A 78 15.26 -2.21 5.53
N VAL A 79 15.08 -3.52 5.33
CA VAL A 79 15.88 -4.56 6.00
C VAL A 79 17.35 -4.42 5.64
N PHE A 80 17.64 -4.32 4.34
CA PHE A 80 19.00 -4.23 3.86
C PHE A 80 19.74 -3.02 4.43
N ILE A 81 19.12 -1.83 4.41
CA ILE A 81 19.72 -0.62 4.97
C ILE A 81 19.85 -0.71 6.49
N THR A 82 18.90 -1.33 7.19
CA THR A 82 18.99 -1.58 8.64
C THR A 82 20.18 -2.49 8.98
N MET A 83 20.40 -3.56 8.19
CA MET A 83 21.56 -4.44 8.36
C MET A 83 22.87 -3.69 8.16
N ILE A 84 22.98 -2.87 7.11
CA ILE A 84 24.19 -2.07 6.85
C ILE A 84 24.41 -1.05 7.97
N LYS A 85 23.35 -0.36 8.42
CA LYS A 85 23.41 0.58 9.55
C LYS A 85 24.00 -0.11 10.78
N ASN A 86 23.51 -1.30 11.12
CA ASN A 86 23.94 -2.02 12.31
C ASN A 86 25.39 -2.54 12.21
N GLN A 87 25.93 -2.72 11.00
CA GLN A 87 27.32 -3.12 10.78
C GLN A 87 28.29 -1.93 10.71
N ILE A 88 27.91 -0.85 10.02
CA ILE A 88 28.81 0.30 9.74
C ILE A 88 28.63 1.43 10.77
N GLY A 89 27.47 1.51 11.42
CA GLY A 89 27.19 2.52 12.44
C GLY A 89 26.99 3.93 11.89
N PHE A 90 26.47 4.07 10.67
CA PHE A 90 26.24 5.40 10.08
C PHE A 90 25.05 6.14 10.73
N SER A 91 24.96 7.45 10.49
CA SER A 91 23.91 8.30 11.10
C SER A 91 22.50 7.95 10.62
N TYR A 92 21.53 8.16 11.49
CA TYR A 92 20.16 7.77 11.22
C TYR A 92 19.55 8.49 9.99
N GLU A 93 19.91 9.75 9.77
CA GLU A 93 19.49 10.56 8.62
C GLU A 93 19.98 9.95 7.30
N LEU A 94 21.22 9.46 7.27
CA LEU A 94 21.76 8.80 6.09
C LEU A 94 21.01 7.50 5.79
N GLY A 95 20.62 6.76 6.83
CA GLY A 95 19.81 5.55 6.69
C GLY A 95 18.42 5.79 6.13
N LEU A 96 17.75 6.85 6.58
CA LEU A 96 16.46 7.25 6.02
C LEU A 96 16.60 7.65 4.55
N PHE A 97 17.62 8.46 4.23
CA PHE A 97 17.91 8.83 2.85
C PHE A 97 18.14 7.58 1.97
N LEU A 98 19.00 6.67 2.41
CA LEU A 98 19.31 5.43 1.68
C LEU A 98 18.09 4.52 1.54
N THR A 99 17.25 4.43 2.57
CA THR A 99 16.02 3.62 2.54
C THR A 99 15.04 4.17 1.50
N VAL A 100 14.78 5.47 1.49
CA VAL A 100 13.88 6.11 0.52
C VAL A 100 14.48 6.03 -0.89
N PHE A 101 15.77 6.31 -1.03
CA PHE A 101 16.47 6.24 -2.32
C PHE A 101 16.43 4.83 -2.89
N LEU A 102 16.83 3.82 -2.13
CA LEU A 102 16.90 2.43 -2.59
C LEU A 102 15.51 1.88 -2.91
N SER A 103 14.52 2.10 -2.04
CA SER A 103 13.14 1.67 -2.29
C SER A 103 12.55 2.34 -3.53
N SER A 104 12.77 3.64 -3.71
CA SER A 104 12.34 4.36 -4.92
C SER A 104 13.07 3.87 -6.17
N PHE A 105 14.39 3.68 -6.10
CA PHE A 105 15.20 3.19 -7.20
C PHE A 105 14.75 1.80 -7.66
N LEU A 106 14.60 0.85 -6.72
CA LEU A 106 14.17 -0.51 -7.05
C LEU A 106 12.75 -0.52 -7.64
N THR A 107 11.82 0.21 -7.03
CA THR A 107 10.43 0.25 -7.54
C THR A 107 10.33 0.91 -8.91
N LEU A 108 11.14 1.94 -9.20
CA LEU A 108 11.27 2.52 -10.54
C LEU A 108 11.91 1.54 -11.52
N PHE A 109 13.00 0.88 -11.12
CA PHE A 109 13.75 -0.06 -11.95
C PHE A 109 12.88 -1.23 -12.42
N PHE A 110 12.05 -1.77 -11.53
CA PHE A 110 11.10 -2.85 -11.84
C PHE A 110 9.76 -2.35 -12.39
N ASN A 111 9.59 -1.03 -12.60
CA ASN A 111 8.34 -0.40 -13.05
C ASN A 111 7.12 -0.78 -12.18
N VAL A 112 7.34 -0.86 -10.86
CA VAL A 112 6.34 -1.19 -9.84
C VAL A 112 6.21 -0.08 -8.79
N VAL A 113 6.18 1.17 -9.25
CA VAL A 113 6.10 2.33 -8.36
C VAL A 113 4.76 2.37 -7.64
N HIS A 114 4.80 2.34 -6.31
CA HIS A 114 3.65 2.53 -5.45
C HIS A 114 4.05 3.42 -4.27
N PRO A 115 3.75 4.74 -4.31
CA PRO A 115 4.24 5.69 -3.30
C PRO A 115 3.96 5.29 -1.84
N PRO A 116 2.82 4.67 -1.49
CA PRO A 116 2.61 4.20 -0.13
C PRO A 116 3.57 3.08 0.32
N ALA A 117 4.10 2.26 -0.59
CA ALA A 117 5.11 1.26 -0.25
C ALA A 117 6.42 1.93 0.18
N ILE A 118 6.83 3.01 -0.50
CA ILE A 118 8.02 3.80 -0.14
C ILE A 118 7.85 4.44 1.24
N SER A 119 6.66 4.98 1.53
CA SER A 119 6.31 5.50 2.86
C SER A 119 6.36 4.42 3.96
N ALA A 120 5.92 3.19 3.63
CA ALA A 120 6.05 2.07 4.54
C ALA A 120 7.52 1.72 4.83
N ALA A 121 8.39 1.68 3.81
CA ALA A 121 9.84 1.48 4.00
C ALA A 121 10.47 2.53 4.92
N PHE A 122 10.10 3.80 4.75
CA PHE A 122 10.53 4.87 5.64
C PHE A 122 10.14 4.57 7.09
N SER A 123 8.88 4.20 7.32
CA SER A 123 8.37 3.88 8.66
C SER A 123 9.12 2.69 9.27
N PHE A 124 9.38 1.65 8.48
CA PHE A 124 10.11 0.47 8.94
C PHE A 124 11.51 0.77 9.44
N PHE A 125 12.27 1.51 8.63
CA PHE A 125 13.60 1.92 9.03
C PHE A 125 13.54 2.86 10.24
N TYR A 126 12.57 3.79 10.25
CA TYR A 126 12.48 4.80 11.30
C TYR A 126 12.18 4.16 12.68
N PHE A 127 11.32 3.15 12.70
CA PHE A 127 10.91 2.53 13.96
C PHE A 127 11.73 1.29 14.33
N ASP A 128 12.83 1.02 13.62
CA ASP A 128 13.76 -0.08 13.87
C ASP A 128 13.04 -1.43 14.03
N MET A 129 12.02 -1.66 13.20
CA MET A 129 11.19 -2.86 13.29
C MET A 129 12.00 -4.10 12.90
N GLY A 130 11.83 -5.19 13.65
CA GLY A 130 12.49 -6.46 13.35
C GLY A 130 12.07 -7.03 12.00
N ALA A 131 12.97 -7.77 11.33
CA ALA A 131 12.67 -8.38 10.04
C ALA A 131 11.49 -9.39 10.12
N ALA A 132 11.28 -10.03 11.26
CA ALA A 132 10.15 -10.92 11.49
C ALA A 132 8.82 -10.14 11.54
N ASP A 133 8.77 -9.04 12.30
CA ASP A 133 7.60 -8.16 12.40
C ASP A 133 7.25 -7.58 11.03
N LEU A 134 8.26 -7.20 10.27
CA LEU A 134 8.12 -6.76 8.88
C LEU A 134 7.50 -7.84 7.98
N GLY A 135 7.95 -9.09 8.12
CA GLY A 135 7.41 -10.22 7.37
C GLY A 135 5.93 -10.46 7.69
N PHE A 136 5.56 -10.47 8.98
CA PHE A 136 4.17 -10.59 9.40
C PHE A 136 3.31 -9.45 8.87
N LEU A 137 3.84 -8.24 8.94
CA LEU A 137 3.12 -7.06 8.50
C LEU A 137 2.95 -7.00 6.98
N PHE A 138 3.98 -7.38 6.22
CA PHE A 138 3.86 -7.54 4.78
C PHE A 138 2.79 -8.57 4.41
N LEU A 139 2.76 -9.73 5.07
CA LEU A 139 1.73 -10.74 4.85
C LEU A 139 0.34 -10.21 5.19
N PHE A 140 0.20 -9.49 6.30
CA PHE A 140 -1.07 -8.87 6.70
C PHE A 140 -1.57 -7.85 5.66
N VAL A 141 -0.69 -6.97 5.20
CA VAL A 141 -0.99 -5.99 4.15
C VAL A 141 -1.35 -6.67 2.84
N ALA A 142 -0.62 -7.72 2.46
CA ALA A 142 -0.90 -8.49 1.25
C ALA A 142 -2.28 -9.14 1.30
N ILE A 143 -2.62 -9.79 2.41
CA ILE A 143 -3.96 -10.38 2.65
C ILE A 143 -5.04 -9.30 2.56
N ILE A 144 -4.85 -8.17 3.22
CA ILE A 144 -5.81 -7.05 3.17
C ILE A 144 -6.01 -6.55 1.74
N PHE A 145 -4.94 -6.36 0.96
CA PHE A 145 -5.08 -5.90 -0.42
C PHE A 145 -5.76 -6.93 -1.32
N ILE A 146 -5.49 -8.22 -1.12
CA ILE A 146 -6.22 -9.29 -1.82
C ILE A 146 -7.72 -9.20 -1.50
N ILE A 147 -8.09 -9.04 -0.22
CA ILE A 147 -9.50 -8.92 0.21
C ILE A 147 -10.15 -7.67 -0.37
N ILE A 148 -9.51 -6.51 -0.27
CA ILE A 148 -10.03 -5.24 -0.78
C ILE A 148 -10.21 -5.31 -2.31
N ARG A 149 -9.23 -5.88 -3.01
CA ARG A 149 -9.30 -6.05 -4.45
C ARG A 149 -10.42 -7.01 -4.84
N PHE A 150 -10.52 -8.16 -4.17
CA PHE A 150 -11.62 -9.10 -4.36
C PHE A 150 -12.99 -8.46 -4.14
N ALA A 151 -13.16 -7.71 -3.04
CA ALA A 151 -14.39 -6.97 -2.76
C ALA A 151 -14.68 -5.93 -3.86
N THR A 152 -13.66 -5.23 -4.35
CA THR A 152 -13.80 -4.27 -5.45
C THR A 152 -14.34 -4.96 -6.70
N TYR A 153 -13.83 -6.13 -7.07
CA TYR A 153 -14.37 -6.90 -8.19
C TYR A 153 -15.80 -7.41 -7.96
N LEU A 154 -16.12 -7.84 -6.73
CA LEU A 154 -17.46 -8.34 -6.38
C LEU A 154 -18.54 -7.26 -6.47
N PHE A 155 -18.24 -6.06 -5.98
CA PHE A 155 -19.21 -4.97 -5.90
C PHE A 155 -19.22 -4.05 -7.13
N HIS A 156 -18.24 -4.17 -8.02
CA HIS A 156 -18.13 -3.30 -9.18
C HIS A 156 -18.67 -3.97 -10.45
N HIS A 157 -19.88 -3.58 -10.87
CA HIS A 157 -20.59 -4.18 -12.02
C HIS A 157 -19.86 -4.18 -13.37
N LYS A 158 -18.76 -3.42 -13.52
CA LYS A 158 -17.97 -3.39 -14.75
C LYS A 158 -16.76 -4.33 -14.75
N LEU A 159 -16.42 -4.94 -13.61
CA LEU A 159 -15.28 -5.83 -13.48
C LEU A 159 -15.74 -7.28 -13.47
N ASN A 160 -15.08 -8.14 -14.25
CA ASN A 160 -15.37 -9.57 -14.30
C ASN A 160 -14.47 -10.32 -13.31
N MET A 161 -15.04 -11.28 -12.57
CA MET A 161 -14.30 -12.12 -11.62
C MET A 161 -13.23 -12.97 -12.29
N GLU A 162 -13.39 -13.32 -13.57
CA GLU A 162 -12.35 -14.02 -14.34
C GLU A 162 -11.07 -13.19 -14.45
N THR A 163 -11.20 -11.88 -14.68
CA THR A 163 -10.07 -10.95 -14.74
C THR A 163 -9.36 -10.83 -13.39
N PHE A 164 -10.09 -10.89 -12.26
CA PHE A 164 -9.47 -10.96 -10.94
C PHE A 164 -8.66 -12.24 -10.76
N TYR A 165 -9.19 -13.40 -11.17
CA TYR A 165 -8.49 -14.67 -11.05
C TYR A 165 -7.19 -14.69 -11.87
N GLU A 166 -7.22 -14.16 -13.09
CA GLU A 166 -6.02 -13.98 -13.91
C GLU A 166 -5.01 -13.03 -13.24
N GLU A 167 -5.47 -11.89 -12.71
CA GLU A 167 -4.63 -10.94 -11.96
C GLU A 167 -4.00 -11.60 -10.73
N PHE A 168 -4.76 -12.41 -10.00
CA PHE A 168 -4.31 -13.12 -8.81
C PHE A 168 -3.27 -14.20 -9.14
N ILE A 169 -3.52 -15.04 -10.15
CA ILE A 169 -2.54 -16.05 -10.60
C ILE A 169 -1.25 -15.38 -11.06
N ASN A 170 -1.34 -14.32 -11.87
CA ASN A 170 -0.16 -13.61 -12.36
C ASN A 170 0.62 -12.93 -11.24
N THR A 171 -0.01 -12.65 -10.11
CA THR A 171 0.66 -12.11 -8.91
C THR A 171 1.43 -13.19 -8.15
N LEU A 172 1.05 -14.46 -8.26
CA LEU A 172 1.68 -15.59 -7.57
C LEU A 172 2.78 -16.29 -8.39
N ARG A 173 2.84 -16.04 -9.71
CA ARG A 173 3.89 -16.58 -10.60
C ARG A 173 5.12 -15.68 -10.59
#